data_AF-A0A949NTD5-F1
#
_entry.id   AF-A0A949NTD5-F1
#
_cell.length_a   1.000
_cell.length_b   1.000
_cell.length_c   1.000
_cell.angle_alpha   90.00
_cell.angle_beta   90.00
_cell.angle_gamma   90.00
#
_symmetry.space_group_name_H-M   'P 1'
#
loop_
_entity.id
_entity.type
_entity.pdbx_description
1 polymer ?
#
loop_
_entity_poly.entity_id
_entity_poly.type
_entity_poly.pdbx_seq_one_letter_code
_entity_poly.pdbx_strand_id
1 'polypeptide(L)'
;MRTAFLIPVLFAAMLLGGCAGQHDPRAGGFFGGVAGLGGGGYKDRVAEREARLEELRATQSELDAEKGQLEVQKSVAQAQLDKDQALVRAMQTEISSLEKRTKSLAAKDGTDKQRVADLQKRVTDLKGKMNKQASSLDDLEGSGLGDADMDLRRQQLEKQRDALRKEYDLLMKMQMELAQ
;
A
#
# COMPACT_ATOMS: atom_id res chain seq x y z
N MET A 1 -91.54 25.85 51.98
CA MET A 1 -91.76 25.33 50.62
C MET A 1 -91.47 26.44 49.60
N ARG A 2 -90.23 26.59 49.12
CA ARG A 2 -89.90 27.55 48.02
C ARG A 2 -88.45 27.46 47.50
N THR A 3 -87.89 26.26 47.36
CA THR A 3 -86.49 26.10 46.88
C THR A 3 -86.29 24.90 45.96
N ALA A 4 -87.35 24.39 45.31
CA ALA A 4 -87.26 23.21 44.45
C ALA A 4 -87.31 23.49 42.93
N PHE A 5 -87.39 24.77 42.52
CA PHE A 5 -87.57 25.13 41.10
C PHE A 5 -86.37 25.80 40.42
N LEU A 6 -85.25 26.03 41.13
CA LEU A 6 -84.09 26.76 40.57
C LEU A 6 -82.99 25.86 39.99
N ILE A 7 -83.06 24.54 40.17
CA ILE A 7 -82.01 23.61 39.73
C ILE A 7 -82.10 23.22 38.23
N PRO A 8 -83.28 23.11 37.56
CA PRO A 8 -83.30 22.64 36.17
C PRO A 8 -82.92 23.73 35.16
N VAL A 9 -82.95 25.02 35.55
CA VAL A 9 -82.64 26.15 34.65
C VAL A 9 -81.13 26.37 34.52
N LEU A 10 -80.35 26.08 35.57
CA LEU A 10 -78.89 26.27 35.55
C LEU A 10 -78.18 25.18 34.71
N PHE A 11 -78.74 23.97 34.65
CA PHE A 11 -78.18 22.86 33.87
C PHE A 11 -78.48 22.98 32.36
N ALA A 12 -79.57 23.66 31.99
CA ALA A 12 -79.92 23.91 30.59
C ALA A 12 -79.00 24.97 29.92
N ALA A 13 -78.40 25.87 30.70
CA ALA A 13 -77.50 26.90 30.17
C ALA A 13 -76.07 26.40 29.87
N MET A 14 -75.60 25.33 30.56
CA MET A 14 -74.26 24.78 30.35
C MET A 14 -74.15 23.82 29.15
N LEU A 15 -75.28 23.35 28.59
CA LEU A 15 -75.28 22.44 27.45
C LEU A 15 -75.22 23.17 26.07
N LEU A 16 -75.28 24.50 26.05
CA LEU A 16 -75.17 25.31 24.82
C LEU A 16 -73.74 25.79 24.50
N GLY A 17 -72.74 25.40 25.29
CA GLY A 17 -71.31 25.70 25.05
C GLY A 17 -70.54 24.65 24.24
N GLY A 18 -71.24 23.76 23.53
CA GLY A 18 -70.64 22.70 22.74
C GLY A 18 -70.04 23.18 21.42
N CYS A 19 -68.78 22.80 21.18
CA CYS A 19 -68.12 22.68 19.87
C CYS A 19 -67.81 23.98 19.08
N ALA A 20 -66.92 24.83 19.61
CA ALA A 20 -66.10 25.70 18.76
C ALA A 20 -64.66 25.19 18.78
N GLY A 21 -64.28 24.34 17.83
CA GLY A 21 -62.90 23.86 17.76
C GLY A 21 -62.54 22.80 16.72
N GLN A 22 -63.49 22.24 15.97
CA GLN A 22 -63.16 21.30 14.88
C GLN A 22 -63.31 22.01 13.53
N HIS A 23 -62.22 22.61 13.06
CA HIS A 23 -62.17 23.36 11.80
C HIS A 23 -62.02 22.42 10.57
N ASP A 24 -62.79 21.33 10.54
CA ASP A 24 -62.89 20.44 9.37
C ASP A 24 -64.16 20.77 8.58
N PRO A 25 -64.06 21.41 7.39
CA PRO A 25 -65.21 21.77 6.57
C PRO A 25 -65.96 20.54 6.00
N ARG A 26 -65.39 19.33 6.08
CA ARG A 26 -66.09 18.08 5.73
C ARG A 26 -67.03 17.62 6.83
N ALA A 27 -66.81 18.03 8.09
CA ALA A 27 -67.67 17.69 9.22
C ALA A 27 -68.87 18.63 9.40
N GLY A 28 -68.85 19.82 8.78
CA GLY A 28 -69.83 20.90 9.01
C GLY A 28 -70.97 21.05 7.99
N GLY A 29 -71.05 20.20 6.95
CA GLY A 29 -72.08 20.30 5.90
C GLY A 29 -72.08 21.65 5.13
N PHE A 30 -73.14 21.91 4.37
CA PHE A 30 -73.27 23.08 3.48
C PHE A 30 -73.00 24.41 4.21
N PHE A 31 -73.59 24.64 5.39
CA PHE A 31 -73.45 25.89 6.14
C PHE A 31 -72.06 26.09 6.76
N GLY A 32 -71.35 25.01 7.16
CA GLY A 32 -69.95 25.08 7.58
C GLY A 32 -69.00 25.41 6.41
N GLY A 33 -69.33 24.96 5.20
CA GLY A 33 -68.64 25.33 3.97
C GLY A 33 -68.80 26.81 3.60
N VAL A 34 -70.02 27.37 3.72
CA VAL A 34 -70.27 28.80 3.42
C VAL A 34 -69.67 29.72 4.49
N ALA A 35 -69.71 29.35 5.77
CA ALA A 35 -69.02 30.09 6.84
C ALA A 35 -67.49 30.08 6.66
N GLY A 36 -66.91 28.97 6.19
CA GLY A 36 -65.48 28.88 5.85
C GLY A 36 -65.08 29.67 4.59
N LEU A 37 -66.03 29.96 3.68
CA LEU A 37 -65.83 30.83 2.52
C LEU A 37 -65.92 32.32 2.89
N GLY A 38 -66.81 32.69 3.81
CA GLY A 38 -66.97 34.07 4.29
C GLY A 38 -65.98 34.48 5.40
N GLY A 39 -65.45 33.52 6.18
CA GLY A 39 -64.68 33.76 7.40
C GLY A 39 -63.15 33.65 7.27
N GLY A 40 -62.59 33.48 6.07
CA GLY A 40 -61.14 33.48 5.85
C GLY A 40 -60.43 32.13 5.94
N GLY A 41 -61.03 31.09 6.52
CA GLY A 41 -60.38 29.78 6.72
C GLY A 41 -59.93 29.05 5.44
N TYR A 42 -60.46 29.38 4.26
CA TYR A 42 -59.87 28.93 2.99
C TYR A 42 -58.50 29.56 2.73
N LYS A 43 -58.36 30.87 2.97
CA LYS A 43 -57.09 31.60 2.79
C LYS A 43 -56.02 31.07 3.75
N ASP A 44 -56.39 30.76 4.99
CA ASP A 44 -55.47 30.19 5.98
C ASP A 44 -54.92 28.83 5.53
N ARG A 45 -55.76 27.95 4.98
CA ARG A 45 -55.31 26.67 4.42
C ARG A 45 -54.44 26.81 3.18
N VAL A 46 -54.72 27.80 2.33
CA VAL A 46 -53.86 28.10 1.18
C VAL A 46 -52.50 28.57 1.67
N ALA A 47 -52.46 29.51 2.62
CA ALA A 47 -51.23 30.01 3.22
C ALA A 47 -50.43 28.89 3.91
N GLU A 48 -51.08 27.98 4.66
CA GLU A 48 -50.41 26.84 5.29
C GLU A 48 -49.78 25.90 4.24
N ARG A 49 -50.51 25.63 3.15
CA ARG A 49 -50.00 24.78 2.06
C ARG A 49 -48.87 25.44 1.29
N GLU A 50 -48.95 26.74 1.05
CA GLU A 50 -47.89 27.52 0.42
C GLU A 50 -46.64 27.54 1.29
N ALA A 51 -46.77 27.79 2.60
CA ALA A 51 -45.67 27.74 3.55
C ALA A 51 -45.01 26.35 3.61
N ARG A 52 -45.81 25.27 3.68
CA ARG A 52 -45.30 23.89 3.67
C ARG A 52 -44.59 23.54 2.36
N LEU A 53 -45.10 24.05 1.24
CA LEU A 53 -44.52 23.80 -0.07
C LEU A 53 -43.22 24.59 -0.28
N GLU A 54 -43.11 25.78 0.30
CA GLU A 54 -41.86 26.55 0.38
C GLU A 54 -40.82 25.84 1.25
N GLU A 55 -41.21 25.33 2.41
CA GLU A 55 -40.34 24.52 3.29
C GLU A 55 -39.81 23.28 2.56
N LEU A 56 -40.70 22.51 1.92
CA LEU A 56 -40.30 21.32 1.14
C LEU A 56 -39.33 21.66 0.01
N ARG A 57 -39.52 22.79 -0.69
CA ARG A 57 -38.59 23.26 -1.72
C ARG A 57 -37.25 23.64 -1.15
N ALA A 58 -37.22 24.29 0.01
CA ALA A 58 -35.99 24.63 0.71
C ALA A 58 -35.21 23.36 1.10
N THR A 59 -35.89 22.38 1.71
CA THR A 59 -35.28 21.07 2.05
C THR A 59 -34.79 20.33 0.81
N GLN A 60 -35.55 20.35 -0.30
CA GLN A 60 -35.14 19.71 -1.53
C GLN A 60 -33.86 20.36 -2.10
N SER A 61 -33.78 21.70 -2.10
CA SER A 61 -32.58 22.41 -2.52
C SER A 61 -31.37 22.10 -1.65
N GLU A 62 -31.56 21.94 -0.34
CA GLU A 62 -30.50 21.57 0.60
C GLU A 62 -29.99 20.15 0.34
N LEU A 63 -30.89 19.18 0.19
CA LEU A 63 -30.55 17.79 -0.12
C LEU A 63 -29.86 17.64 -1.48
N ASP A 64 -30.28 18.39 -2.49
CA ASP A 64 -29.63 18.39 -3.80
C ASP A 64 -28.19 18.96 -3.71
N ALA A 65 -27.98 20.00 -2.89
CA ALA A 65 -26.66 20.54 -2.63
C ALA A 65 -25.77 19.55 -1.87
N GLU A 66 -26.29 18.91 -0.83
CA GLU A 66 -25.57 17.90 -0.04
C GLU A 66 -25.19 16.69 -0.91
N LYS A 67 -26.12 16.21 -1.75
CA LYS A 67 -25.85 15.14 -2.72
C LYS A 67 -24.74 15.53 -3.69
N GLY A 68 -24.75 16.77 -4.18
CA GLY A 68 -23.68 17.31 -5.03
C GLY A 68 -22.33 17.27 -4.33
N GLN A 69 -22.27 17.69 -3.06
CA GLN A 69 -21.03 17.65 -2.26
C GLN A 69 -20.55 16.21 -2.02
N LEU A 70 -21.45 15.29 -1.69
CA LEU A 70 -21.13 13.88 -1.46
C LEU A 70 -20.59 13.20 -2.73
N GLU A 71 -21.16 13.48 -3.91
CA GLU A 71 -20.64 12.95 -5.17
C GLU A 71 -19.24 13.48 -5.49
N VAL A 72 -18.97 14.76 -5.20
CA VAL A 72 -17.62 15.33 -5.33
C VAL A 72 -16.65 14.64 -4.37
N GLN A 73 -17.00 14.51 -3.09
CA GLN A 73 -16.15 13.83 -2.10
C GLN A 73 -15.86 12.38 -2.50
N LYS A 74 -16.88 11.65 -2.95
CA LYS A 74 -16.74 10.29 -3.45
C LYS A 74 -15.79 10.21 -4.65
N SER A 75 -15.91 11.14 -5.60
CA SER A 75 -15.03 11.18 -6.78
C SER A 75 -13.55 11.42 -6.39
N VAL A 76 -13.31 12.32 -5.44
CA VAL A 76 -11.97 12.61 -4.91
C VAL A 76 -11.41 11.41 -4.17
N ALA A 77 -12.21 10.79 -3.30
CA ALA A 77 -11.80 9.59 -2.56
C ALA A 77 -11.47 8.43 -3.49
N GLN A 78 -12.27 8.22 -4.55
CA GLN A 78 -12.00 7.19 -5.55
C GLN A 78 -10.69 7.46 -6.30
N ALA A 79 -10.46 8.70 -6.72
CA ALA A 79 -9.23 9.08 -7.40
C ALA A 79 -7.99 8.90 -6.51
N GLN A 80 -8.12 9.12 -5.20
CA GLN A 80 -7.04 8.86 -4.25
C GLN A 80 -6.78 7.36 -4.10
N LEU A 81 -7.84 6.56 -3.96
CA LEU A 81 -7.73 5.11 -3.85
C LEU A 81 -7.07 4.49 -5.08
N ASP A 82 -7.40 4.97 -6.28
CA ASP A 82 -6.78 4.50 -7.53
C ASP A 82 -5.27 4.81 -7.57
N LYS A 83 -4.86 6.00 -7.10
CA LYS A 83 -3.44 6.38 -6.96
C LYS A 83 -2.71 5.49 -5.97
N ASP A 84 -3.30 5.28 -4.80
CA ASP A 84 -2.69 4.47 -3.75
C ASP A 84 -2.53 3.00 -4.21
N GLN A 85 -3.54 2.46 -4.90
CA GLN A 85 -3.44 1.13 -5.50
C GLN A 85 -2.33 1.04 -6.55
N ALA A 86 -2.16 2.06 -7.40
CA ALA A 86 -1.08 2.10 -8.37
C ALA A 86 0.29 2.13 -7.68
N LEU A 87 0.44 2.91 -6.62
CA LEU A 87 1.67 3.01 -5.82
C LEU A 87 2.01 1.67 -5.17
N VAL A 88 1.03 0.98 -4.56
CA VAL A 88 1.22 -0.35 -3.98
C VAL A 88 1.71 -1.36 -5.02
N ARG A 89 1.12 -1.38 -6.22
CA ARG A 89 1.56 -2.27 -7.32
C ARG A 89 2.99 -1.97 -7.77
N ALA A 90 3.35 -0.70 -7.85
CA ALA A 90 4.71 -0.27 -8.19
C ALA A 90 5.72 -0.76 -7.13
N MET A 91 5.45 -0.52 -5.85
CA MET A 91 6.29 -1.01 -4.75
C MET A 91 6.44 -2.53 -4.77
N GLN A 92 5.36 -3.27 -5.02
CA GLN A 92 5.43 -4.73 -5.06
C GLN A 92 6.28 -5.25 -6.24
N THR A 93 6.25 -4.53 -7.37
CA THR A 93 7.12 -4.82 -8.52
C THR A 93 8.58 -4.56 -8.15
N GLU A 94 8.88 -3.44 -7.48
CA GLU A 94 10.23 -3.11 -7.02
C GLU A 94 10.78 -4.13 -6.01
N ILE A 95 9.98 -4.53 -5.03
CA ILE A 95 10.34 -5.58 -4.05
C ILE A 95 10.70 -6.86 -4.79
N SER A 96 9.89 -7.31 -5.74
CA SER A 96 10.18 -8.53 -6.51
C SER A 96 11.48 -8.43 -7.33
N SER A 97 11.81 -7.24 -7.82
CA SER A 97 13.04 -6.97 -8.56
C SER A 97 14.25 -6.99 -7.62
N LEU A 98 14.13 -6.35 -6.44
CA LEU A 98 15.16 -6.35 -5.42
C LEU A 98 15.43 -7.75 -4.90
N GLU A 99 14.40 -8.56 -4.64
CA GLU A 99 14.57 -9.96 -4.24
C GLU A 99 15.33 -10.78 -5.28
N LYS A 100 15.02 -10.60 -6.57
CA LYS A 100 15.77 -11.25 -7.67
C LYS A 100 17.23 -10.80 -7.69
N ARG A 101 17.49 -9.51 -7.51
CA ARG A 101 18.86 -8.96 -7.43
C ARG A 101 19.61 -9.54 -6.22
N THR A 102 19.00 -9.58 -5.04
CA THR A 102 19.58 -10.16 -3.83
C THR A 102 19.89 -11.64 -4.02
N LYS A 103 18.98 -12.43 -4.60
CA LYS A 103 19.23 -13.85 -4.93
C LYS A 103 20.39 -14.02 -5.91
N SER A 104 20.46 -13.18 -6.94
CA SER A 104 21.57 -13.20 -7.91
C SER A 104 22.90 -12.84 -7.26
N LEU A 105 22.92 -11.81 -6.40
CA LEU A 105 24.12 -11.40 -5.66
C LEU A 105 24.58 -12.50 -4.69
N ALA A 106 23.66 -13.13 -3.96
CA ALA A 106 23.98 -14.24 -3.07
C ALA A 106 24.56 -15.45 -3.83
N ALA A 107 24.03 -15.76 -5.01
CA ALA A 107 24.57 -16.83 -5.86
C ALA A 107 25.98 -16.49 -6.41
N LYS A 108 26.22 -15.22 -6.77
CA LYS A 108 27.54 -14.73 -7.17
C LYS A 108 28.54 -14.82 -6.02
N ASP A 109 28.18 -14.34 -4.83
CA ASP A 109 29.03 -14.45 -3.62
C ASP A 109 29.41 -15.91 -3.32
N GLY A 110 28.46 -16.85 -3.42
CA GLY A 110 28.75 -18.27 -3.27
C GLY A 110 29.75 -18.81 -4.31
N THR A 111 29.60 -18.38 -5.57
CA THR A 111 30.52 -18.75 -6.67
C THR A 111 31.90 -18.14 -6.47
N ASP A 112 31.98 -16.89 -6.04
CA ASP A 112 33.24 -16.19 -5.81
C ASP A 112 33.99 -16.77 -4.60
N LYS A 113 33.27 -17.15 -3.53
CA LYS A 113 33.86 -17.92 -2.42
C LYS A 113 34.47 -19.25 -2.89
N GLN A 114 33.79 -19.97 -3.78
CA GLN A 114 34.34 -21.20 -4.36
C GLN A 114 35.58 -20.93 -5.21
N ARG A 115 35.58 -19.86 -6.01
CA ARG A 115 36.75 -19.44 -6.80
C ARG A 115 37.94 -19.08 -5.92
N VAL A 116 37.72 -18.32 -4.84
CA VAL A 116 38.78 -17.98 -3.88
C VAL A 116 39.36 -19.25 -3.24
N ALA A 117 38.52 -20.20 -2.84
CA ALA A 117 38.98 -21.47 -2.29
C ALA A 117 39.81 -22.30 -3.29
N ASP A 118 39.39 -22.36 -4.56
CA ASP A 118 40.15 -23.01 -5.63
C ASP A 118 41.50 -22.32 -5.86
N LEU A 119 41.51 -20.98 -5.97
CA LEU A 119 42.73 -20.20 -6.13
C LEU A 119 43.68 -20.42 -4.95
N GLN A 120 43.19 -20.46 -3.71
CA GLN A 120 44.01 -20.74 -2.52
C GLN A 120 44.61 -22.15 -2.54
N LYS A 121 43.83 -23.15 -3.00
CA LYS A 121 44.35 -24.51 -3.20
C LYS A 121 45.44 -24.55 -4.27
N ARG A 122 45.24 -23.87 -5.40
CA ARG A 122 46.23 -23.78 -6.50
C ARG A 122 47.51 -23.08 -6.05
N VAL A 123 47.39 -22.00 -5.28
CA VAL A 123 48.53 -21.30 -4.68
C VAL A 123 49.31 -22.23 -3.75
N THR A 124 48.62 -23.01 -2.91
CA THR A 124 49.26 -23.96 -1.99
C THR A 124 49.98 -25.09 -2.76
N ASP A 125 49.34 -25.65 -3.79
CA ASP A 125 49.93 -26.69 -4.65
C ASP A 125 51.16 -26.19 -5.41
N LEU A 126 51.07 -25.00 -6.04
CA LEU A 126 52.19 -24.37 -6.74
C LEU A 126 53.38 -24.13 -5.82
N LYS A 127 53.13 -23.61 -4.61
CA LYS A 127 54.18 -23.43 -3.59
C LYS A 127 54.83 -24.77 -3.21
N GLY A 128 54.03 -25.83 -3.06
CA GLY A 128 54.55 -27.18 -2.81
C GLY A 128 55.42 -27.71 -3.94
N LYS A 129 55.01 -27.52 -5.21
CA LYS A 129 55.79 -27.89 -6.40
C LYS A 129 57.10 -27.11 -6.50
N MET A 130 57.08 -25.80 -6.25
CA MET A 130 58.27 -24.96 -6.24
C MET A 130 59.27 -25.42 -5.17
N ASN A 131 58.80 -25.73 -3.95
CA ASN A 131 59.67 -26.23 -2.89
C ASN A 131 60.31 -27.59 -3.25
N LYS A 132 59.52 -28.52 -3.83
CA LYS A 132 60.05 -29.81 -4.29
C LYS A 132 61.11 -29.64 -5.37
N GLN A 133 60.87 -28.74 -6.33
CA GLN A 133 61.85 -28.45 -7.38
C GLN A 133 63.11 -27.80 -6.83
N ALA A 134 62.99 -26.89 -5.86
CA ALA A 134 64.14 -26.29 -5.20
C ALA A 134 65.00 -27.36 -4.50
N SER A 135 64.39 -28.29 -3.76
CA SER A 135 65.11 -29.42 -3.17
C SER A 135 65.74 -30.33 -4.23
N SER A 136 65.03 -30.63 -5.33
CA SER A 136 65.60 -31.42 -6.42
C SER A 136 66.82 -30.75 -7.08
N LEU A 137 66.81 -29.42 -7.21
CA LEU A 137 67.95 -28.65 -7.73
C LEU A 137 69.14 -28.68 -6.76
N ASP A 138 68.88 -28.56 -5.45
CA ASP A 138 69.89 -28.62 -4.39
C ASP A 138 70.55 -30.02 -4.32
N ASP A 139 69.73 -31.08 -4.39
CA ASP A 139 70.20 -32.47 -4.45
C ASP A 139 71.08 -32.73 -5.70
N LEU A 140 70.70 -32.17 -6.85
CA LEU A 140 71.48 -32.27 -8.10
C LEU A 140 72.83 -31.56 -7.95
N GLU A 141 72.87 -30.39 -7.31
CA GLU A 141 74.10 -29.63 -7.04
C GLU A 141 75.03 -30.35 -6.05
N GLY A 142 74.48 -31.05 -5.06
CA GLY A 142 75.24 -31.82 -4.08
C GLY A 142 75.74 -33.19 -4.55
N SER A 143 75.19 -33.74 -5.64
CA SER A 143 75.44 -35.14 -6.06
C SER A 143 76.78 -35.42 -6.78
N GLY A 144 77.52 -34.38 -7.19
CA GLY A 144 78.92 -34.49 -7.63
C GLY A 144 79.23 -35.39 -8.85
N LEU A 145 78.23 -35.73 -9.69
CA LEU A 145 78.40 -36.55 -10.90
C LEU A 145 78.29 -35.71 -12.20
N GLY A 146 78.98 -36.13 -13.27
CA GLY A 146 79.48 -35.31 -14.38
C GLY A 146 78.51 -34.53 -15.30
N ASP A 147 79.08 -33.44 -15.83
CA ASP A 147 78.51 -32.25 -16.51
C ASP A 147 77.26 -32.40 -17.39
N ALA A 148 77.29 -33.21 -18.46
CA ALA A 148 76.40 -32.92 -19.60
C ALA A 148 74.91 -33.27 -19.38
N ASP A 149 74.60 -34.40 -18.75
CA ASP A 149 73.21 -34.85 -18.52
C ASP A 149 72.58 -34.12 -17.32
N MET A 150 73.42 -33.79 -16.33
CA MET A 150 73.06 -32.98 -15.15
C MET A 150 72.75 -31.54 -15.54
N ASP A 151 73.53 -30.93 -16.43
CA ASP A 151 73.28 -29.58 -16.94
C ASP A 151 71.97 -29.51 -17.72
N LEU A 152 71.69 -30.50 -18.56
CA LEU A 152 70.42 -30.56 -19.29
C LEU A 152 69.23 -30.68 -18.32
N ARG A 153 69.37 -31.50 -17.26
CA ARG A 153 68.32 -31.69 -16.26
C ARG A 153 68.13 -30.45 -15.38
N ARG A 154 69.20 -29.76 -15.00
CA ARG A 154 69.18 -28.48 -14.29
C ARG A 154 68.46 -27.42 -15.11
N GLN A 155 68.83 -27.24 -16.38
CA GLN A 155 68.16 -26.28 -17.27
C GLN A 155 66.66 -26.58 -17.46
N GLN A 156 66.28 -27.87 -17.53
CA GLN A 156 64.87 -28.25 -17.60
C GLN A 156 64.11 -27.85 -16.33
N LEU A 157 64.67 -28.12 -15.15
CA LEU A 157 64.05 -27.78 -13.88
C LEU A 157 63.97 -26.27 -13.65
N GLU A 158 64.98 -25.50 -14.05
CA GLU A 158 64.94 -24.04 -14.01
C GLU A 158 63.85 -23.46 -14.90
N LYS A 159 63.72 -23.96 -16.15
CA LYS A 159 62.63 -23.57 -17.05
C LYS A 159 61.26 -23.89 -16.46
N GLN A 160 61.12 -25.05 -15.82
CA GLN A 160 59.87 -25.43 -15.16
C GLN A 160 59.57 -24.55 -13.94
N ARG A 161 60.58 -24.24 -13.12
CA ARG A 161 60.45 -23.32 -11.99
C ARG A 161 60.02 -21.92 -12.44
N ASP A 162 60.63 -21.40 -13.50
CA ASP A 162 60.31 -20.08 -14.04
C ASP A 162 58.90 -20.05 -14.64
N ALA A 163 58.45 -21.14 -15.25
CA ALA A 163 57.07 -21.30 -15.70
C ALA A 163 56.08 -21.28 -14.50
N LEU A 164 56.35 -22.05 -13.44
CA LEU A 164 55.53 -22.07 -12.23
C LEU A 164 55.48 -20.72 -11.53
N ARG A 165 56.60 -19.97 -11.52
CA ARG A 165 56.67 -18.62 -10.96
C ARG A 165 55.77 -17.66 -11.71
N LYS A 166 55.77 -17.71 -13.05
CA LYS A 166 54.86 -16.90 -13.89
C LYS A 166 53.40 -17.25 -13.65
N GLU A 167 53.07 -18.53 -13.49
CA GLU A 167 51.71 -18.96 -13.16
C GLU A 167 51.26 -18.45 -11.78
N TYR A 168 52.15 -18.47 -10.79
CA TYR A 168 51.90 -17.91 -9.46
C TYR A 168 51.64 -16.40 -9.51
N ASP A 169 52.49 -15.64 -10.21
CA ASP A 169 52.34 -14.19 -10.34
C ASP A 169 51.03 -13.81 -11.05
N LEU A 170 50.64 -14.57 -12.08
CA LEU A 170 49.36 -14.41 -12.76
C LEU A 170 48.17 -14.65 -11.82
N LEU A 171 48.25 -15.70 -10.99
CA LEU A 171 47.22 -16.02 -10.01
C LEU A 171 47.07 -14.94 -8.94
N MET A 172 48.18 -14.39 -8.46
CA MET A 172 48.17 -13.29 -7.50
C MET A 172 47.53 -12.03 -8.09
N LYS A 173 47.78 -11.74 -9.38
CA LYS A 173 47.14 -10.63 -10.08
C LYS A 173 45.62 -10.84 -10.19
N MET A 174 45.17 -12.04 -10.55
CA MET A 174 43.75 -12.37 -10.60
C MET A 174 43.06 -12.27 -9.24
N GLN A 175 43.74 -12.64 -8.15
CA GLN A 175 43.20 -12.47 -6.79
C GLN A 175 43.01 -10.99 -6.40
N MET A 176 43.93 -10.11 -6.80
CA MET A 176 43.78 -8.67 -6.54
C MET A 176 42.63 -8.05 -7.34
N GLU A 177 42.39 -8.49 -8.58
CA GLU A 177 41.28 -8.02 -9.41
C GLU A 177 39.91 -8.50 -8.89
N LEU A 178 39.84 -9.66 -8.22
CA LEU A 178 38.62 -10.17 -7.58
C LEU A 178 38.29 -9.51 -6.23
N ALA A 179 39.25 -8.80 -5.63
CA ALA A 179 39.09 -8.14 -4.32
C ALA A 179 38.68 -6.66 -4.41
N GLN A 180 38.60 -6.09 -5.63
CA GLN A 180 38.15 -4.72 -5.92
C GLN A 180 36.69 -4.70 -6.35
#